data_AF-A0A7W3UK42-F1
#
_entry.id   AF-A0A7W3UK42-F1
#
_cell.length_a   1.000
_cell.length_b   1.000
_cell.length_c   1.000
_cell.angle_alpha   90.00
_cell.angle_beta   90.00
_cell.angle_gamma   90.00
#
_symmetry.space_group_name_H-M   'P 1'
#
loop_
_entity.id
_entity.type
_entity.pdbx_description
1 polymer ?
#
loop_
_entity_poly.entity_id
_entity_poly.type
_entity_poly.pdbx_seq_one_letter_code
_entity_poly.pdbx_strand_id
1 'polypeptide(L)'
;MLKNFFLRRKKDSRQYTSEDKNEVECQKLEKKVDKELGGGLKKFKRLNYNYWDFSTLQYREQLINYLKKDIIYVYVLAKNADSDIDREIYANTLCGNLCSFIDLYAQVLNIFYRLGLKPLRNNFSPTLLNPTTNIIDQAINGNLKKCNKQESATSWGKVKEMIGRKYDVQNDYYEKAKAILDSNPNITAMKNLRNYSVHYQPLFSRFEIWSKNNNIMFSVNSNNRASDQYQKFVELAHRVIKKELLAIHYFDGMCFDQKMVPKDRKNERVSIFRCDNCNSELMVTDYFKDFLKEKCKLKILCERCKQYSTITDTGKTQIVHPEKYDSLLVNELNNMDIIDSNGRSIFQDINDSNTQE
;
A
#
# COMPACT_ATOMS: atom_id res chain seq x y z
N MET A 1 17.89 -9.75 -8.11
CA MET A 1 19.38 -9.71 -8.15
C MET A 1 20.08 -10.67 -7.16
N LEU A 2 19.47 -11.07 -6.03
CA LEU A 2 20.07 -11.98 -5.02
C LEU A 2 20.29 -13.44 -5.46
N LYS A 3 19.49 -13.97 -6.42
CA LYS A 3 19.64 -15.36 -6.92
C LYS A 3 21.01 -15.65 -7.55
N ASN A 4 21.66 -14.64 -8.14
CA ASN A 4 22.91 -14.84 -8.88
C ASN A 4 24.18 -14.64 -8.05
N PHE A 5 24.08 -14.07 -6.84
CA PHE A 5 25.24 -13.85 -5.98
C PHE A 5 25.67 -15.13 -5.24
N PHE A 6 24.76 -16.08 -5.03
CA PHE A 6 25.01 -17.32 -4.27
C PHE A 6 25.39 -18.54 -5.11
N LEU A 7 25.38 -18.46 -6.45
CA LEU A 7 25.50 -19.63 -7.34
C LEU A 7 26.95 -20.06 -7.70
N ARG A 8 27.98 -19.59 -6.99
CA ARG A 8 29.39 -19.99 -7.25
C ARG A 8 30.03 -20.77 -6.10
N ARG A 9 29.45 -21.90 -5.70
CA ARG A 9 30.20 -23.03 -5.11
C ARG A 9 29.59 -24.36 -5.56
N LYS A 10 30.45 -25.36 -5.78
CA LYS A 10 30.09 -26.71 -6.24
C LYS A 10 28.88 -27.22 -5.44
N LYS A 11 27.80 -27.55 -6.14
CA LYS A 11 26.53 -28.02 -5.56
C LYS A 11 26.72 -29.40 -4.93
N ASP A 12 26.69 -29.43 -3.60
CA ASP A 12 26.65 -30.67 -2.83
C ASP A 12 25.21 -31.23 -2.84
N SER A 13 25.03 -32.56 -2.88
CA SER A 13 23.69 -33.18 -2.90
C SER A 13 22.86 -32.87 -1.64
N ARG A 14 23.51 -32.53 -0.51
CA ARG A 14 22.87 -32.04 0.71
C ARG A 14 22.28 -30.64 0.55
N GLN A 15 22.92 -29.76 -0.22
CA GLN A 15 22.41 -28.41 -0.51
C GLN A 15 21.08 -28.47 -1.26
N TYR A 16 20.95 -29.38 -2.24
CA TYR A 16 19.71 -29.59 -3.01
C TYR A 16 18.51 -29.89 -2.09
N THR A 17 18.68 -30.78 -1.10
CA THR A 17 17.61 -31.12 -0.15
C THR A 17 17.26 -30.00 0.84
N SER A 18 18.18 -29.07 1.09
CA SER A 18 17.95 -27.91 1.98
C SER A 18 17.26 -26.75 1.25
N GLU A 19 17.60 -26.52 -0.01
CA GLU A 19 16.97 -25.52 -0.88
C GLU A 19 15.49 -25.85 -1.08
N ASP A 20 15.17 -27.12 -1.35
CA ASP A 20 13.79 -27.61 -1.49
C ASP A 20 12.99 -27.44 -0.20
N LYS A 21 13.60 -27.68 0.97
CA LYS A 21 12.96 -27.48 2.28
C LYS A 21 12.65 -26.00 2.54
N ASN A 22 13.59 -25.12 2.26
CA ASN A 22 13.42 -23.68 2.40
C ASN A 22 12.34 -23.15 1.45
N GLU A 23 12.32 -23.62 0.20
CA GLU A 23 11.29 -23.24 -0.76
C GLU A 23 9.89 -23.68 -0.31
N VAL A 24 9.73 -24.92 0.14
CA VAL A 24 8.46 -25.44 0.67
C VAL A 24 8.01 -24.64 1.91
N GLU A 25 8.92 -24.28 2.80
CA GLU A 25 8.58 -23.48 3.99
C GLU A 25 8.19 -22.05 3.61
N CYS A 26 8.91 -21.41 2.68
CA CYS A 26 8.55 -20.10 2.13
C CYS A 26 7.14 -20.13 1.56
N GLN A 27 6.84 -21.08 0.67
CA GLN A 27 5.52 -21.22 0.07
C GLN A 27 4.42 -21.44 1.12
N LYS A 28 4.69 -22.18 2.20
CA LYS A 28 3.75 -22.36 3.31
C LYS A 28 3.47 -21.04 4.04
N LEU A 29 4.48 -20.22 4.30
CA LEU A 29 4.31 -18.92 4.96
C LEU A 29 3.63 -17.90 4.04
N GLU A 30 3.99 -17.87 2.75
CA GLU A 30 3.32 -17.03 1.76
C GLU A 30 1.84 -17.36 1.62
N LYS A 31 1.48 -18.65 1.57
CA LYS A 31 0.07 -19.09 1.57
C LYS A 31 -0.68 -18.66 2.82
N LYS A 32 -0.02 -18.62 3.99
CA LYS A 32 -0.62 -18.09 5.23
C LYS A 32 -0.88 -16.58 5.12
N VAL A 33 0.09 -15.81 4.61
CA VAL A 33 -0.10 -14.38 4.32
C VAL A 33 -1.28 -14.17 3.39
N ASP A 34 -1.38 -14.93 2.30
CA ASP A 34 -2.50 -14.84 1.35
C ASP A 34 -3.83 -15.16 2.00
N LYS A 35 -3.87 -16.17 2.87
CA LYS A 35 -5.09 -16.54 3.58
C LYS A 35 -5.53 -15.43 4.55
N GLU A 36 -4.60 -14.85 5.30
CA GLU A 36 -4.88 -13.78 6.26
C GLU A 36 -5.37 -12.51 5.55
N LEU A 37 -4.71 -12.10 4.46
CA LEU A 37 -5.12 -10.95 3.66
C LEU A 37 -6.41 -11.20 2.87
N GLY A 38 -6.58 -12.40 2.31
CA GLY A 38 -7.78 -12.81 1.58
C GLY A 38 -9.02 -12.89 2.45
N GLY A 39 -8.86 -13.24 3.74
CA GLY A 39 -9.93 -13.16 4.75
C GLY A 39 -10.42 -11.73 4.98
N GLY A 40 -9.49 -10.76 5.04
CA GLY A 40 -9.79 -9.34 5.15
C GLY A 40 -10.57 -8.79 3.95
N LEU A 41 -10.16 -9.13 2.73
CA LEU A 41 -10.83 -8.69 1.49
C LEU A 41 -12.28 -9.15 1.38
N LYS A 42 -12.62 -10.34 1.89
CA LYS A 42 -14.01 -10.83 1.89
C LYS A 42 -14.97 -9.94 2.66
N LYS A 43 -14.49 -9.24 3.71
CA LYS A 43 -15.29 -8.29 4.50
C LYS A 43 -15.72 -7.08 3.65
N PHE A 44 -14.92 -6.72 2.65
CA PHE A 44 -15.14 -5.57 1.77
C PHE A 44 -15.86 -5.92 0.44
N LYS A 45 -16.28 -7.18 0.24
CA LYS A 45 -16.96 -7.66 -0.99
C LYS A 45 -18.45 -7.30 -1.09
N ARG A 46 -19.05 -6.73 -0.05
CA ARG A 46 -20.41 -6.15 -0.18
C ARG A 46 -20.32 -4.93 -1.10
N LEU A 47 -21.40 -4.63 -1.84
CA LEU A 47 -21.48 -3.44 -2.70
C LEU A 47 -21.09 -2.21 -1.88
N ASN A 48 -19.84 -1.75 -2.06
CA ASN A 48 -19.29 -0.63 -1.33
C ASN A 48 -19.12 0.51 -2.32
N TYR A 49 -20.06 1.45 -2.28
CA TYR A 49 -20.02 2.67 -3.07
C TYR A 49 -18.85 3.59 -2.67
N ASN A 50 -18.08 3.26 -1.63
CA ASN A 50 -16.82 3.94 -1.27
C ASN A 50 -15.56 3.19 -1.72
N TYR A 51 -15.70 2.07 -2.45
CA TYR A 51 -14.56 1.34 -2.97
C TYR A 51 -13.73 2.16 -3.97
N TRP A 52 -12.41 2.15 -3.80
CA TRP A 52 -11.42 2.85 -4.63
C TRP A 52 -10.70 1.88 -5.59
N ASP A 53 -11.36 1.53 -6.69
CA ASP A 53 -10.86 0.51 -7.62
C ASP A 53 -9.70 0.99 -8.50
N PHE A 54 -9.59 2.29 -8.76
CA PHE A 54 -8.59 2.82 -9.68
C PHE A 54 -7.37 3.36 -8.92
N SER A 55 -6.22 2.67 -9.03
CA SER A 55 -4.84 3.02 -8.62
C SER A 55 -4.28 2.49 -7.29
N THR A 56 -5.09 2.01 -6.35
CA THR A 56 -4.60 1.64 -5.00
C THR A 56 -4.02 0.22 -4.90
N LEU A 57 -4.47 -0.67 -5.79
CA LEU A 57 -4.09 -2.08 -5.83
C LEU A 57 -2.57 -2.27 -6.00
N GLN A 58 -1.94 -1.40 -6.78
CA GLN A 58 -0.49 -1.43 -7.02
C GLN A 58 0.30 -1.16 -5.74
N TYR A 59 -0.16 -0.24 -4.88
CA TYR A 59 0.53 0.06 -3.62
C TYR A 59 0.42 -1.08 -2.61
N ARG A 60 -0.76 -1.71 -2.56
CA ARG A 60 -0.99 -2.91 -1.78
C ARG A 60 -0.09 -4.05 -2.23
N GLU A 61 -0.05 -4.32 -3.53
CA GLU A 61 0.79 -5.38 -4.10
C GLU A 61 2.27 -5.17 -3.80
N GLN A 62 2.75 -3.92 -3.81
CA GLN A 62 4.13 -3.62 -3.44
C GLN A 62 4.46 -4.04 -2.01
N LEU A 63 3.61 -3.71 -1.04
CA LEU A 63 3.80 -4.11 0.36
C LEU A 63 3.80 -5.63 0.54
N ILE A 64 2.86 -6.32 -0.13
CA ILE A 64 2.74 -7.77 -0.08
C ILE A 64 3.95 -8.45 -0.73
N ASN A 65 4.36 -7.97 -1.89
CA ASN A 65 5.50 -8.52 -2.62
C ASN A 65 6.78 -8.36 -1.80
N TYR A 66 6.99 -7.20 -1.17
CA TYR A 66 8.14 -6.99 -0.28
C TYR A 66 8.12 -7.92 0.94
N LEU A 67 6.95 -8.05 1.59
CA LEU A 67 6.78 -8.95 2.73
C LEU A 67 7.12 -10.41 2.36
N LYS A 68 6.68 -10.88 1.19
CA LYS A 68 6.92 -12.25 0.74
C LYS A 68 8.34 -12.48 0.25
N LYS A 69 8.79 -11.67 -0.72
CA LYS A 69 10.02 -11.92 -1.47
C LYS A 69 11.28 -11.51 -0.72
N ASP A 70 11.19 -10.51 0.16
CA ASP A 70 12.37 -9.93 0.80
C ASP A 70 12.40 -10.18 2.31
N ILE A 71 11.23 -10.27 2.94
CA ILE A 71 11.16 -10.53 4.37
C ILE A 71 10.97 -12.02 4.67
N ILE A 72 9.90 -12.66 4.19
CA ILE A 72 9.61 -14.07 4.48
C ILE A 72 10.72 -14.97 3.96
N TYR A 73 11.20 -14.74 2.74
CA TYR A 73 12.28 -15.52 2.16
C TYR A 73 13.54 -15.49 3.05
N VAL A 74 14.00 -14.29 3.43
CA VAL A 74 15.19 -14.14 4.27
C VAL A 74 14.94 -14.64 5.70
N TYR A 75 13.71 -14.53 6.20
CA TYR A 75 13.33 -15.11 7.49
C TYR A 75 13.46 -16.63 7.50
N VAL A 76 13.04 -17.33 6.43
CA VAL A 76 13.21 -18.78 6.33
C VAL A 76 14.68 -19.16 6.25
N LEU A 77 15.48 -18.41 5.46
CA LEU A 77 16.92 -18.62 5.41
C LEU A 77 17.59 -18.42 6.78
N ALA A 78 17.23 -17.37 7.51
CA ALA A 78 17.72 -17.13 8.86
C ALA A 78 17.31 -18.27 9.81
N LYS A 79 16.03 -18.63 9.82
CA LYS A 79 15.52 -19.68 10.69
C LYS A 79 16.24 -21.03 10.50
N ASN A 80 16.60 -21.36 9.26
CA ASN A 80 17.20 -22.63 8.89
C ASN A 80 18.73 -22.52 8.69
N ALA A 81 19.37 -21.46 9.21
CA ALA A 81 20.81 -21.25 9.06
C ALA A 81 21.62 -22.17 9.98
N ASP A 82 22.46 -23.00 9.36
CA ASP A 82 23.28 -24.00 10.06
C ASP A 82 24.67 -23.47 10.47
N SER A 83 25.21 -22.46 9.77
CA SER A 83 26.52 -21.88 10.06
C SER A 83 26.42 -20.50 10.70
N ASP A 84 27.40 -20.15 11.55
CA ASP A 84 27.42 -18.82 12.21
C ASP A 84 27.56 -17.68 11.19
N ILE A 85 28.27 -17.92 10.08
CA ILE A 85 28.41 -16.95 8.98
C ILE A 85 27.05 -16.70 8.31
N ASP A 86 26.31 -17.76 7.99
CA ASP A 86 24.99 -17.64 7.36
C ASP A 86 23.99 -16.96 8.31
N ARG A 87 24.03 -17.32 9.60
CA ARG A 87 23.22 -16.69 10.64
C ARG A 87 23.44 -15.19 10.68
N GLU A 88 24.70 -14.76 10.68
CA GLU A 88 25.09 -13.35 10.67
C GLU A 88 24.60 -12.64 9.41
N ILE A 89 24.85 -13.18 8.22
CA ILE A 89 24.44 -12.57 6.96
C ILE A 89 22.91 -12.44 6.89
N TYR A 90 22.18 -13.50 7.21
CA TYR A 90 20.72 -13.52 7.05
C TYR A 90 20.03 -12.65 8.08
N ALA A 91 20.51 -12.57 9.33
CA ALA A 91 19.88 -11.69 10.30
C ALA A 91 20.13 -10.20 10.04
N ASN A 92 21.35 -9.82 9.62
CA ASN A 92 21.62 -8.43 9.24
C ASN A 92 20.74 -8.02 8.04
N THR A 93 20.64 -8.90 7.03
CA THR A 93 19.73 -8.71 5.90
C THR A 93 18.27 -8.60 6.36
N LEU A 94 17.80 -9.53 7.20
CA LEU A 94 16.43 -9.56 7.69
C LEU A 94 16.09 -8.31 8.53
N CYS A 95 16.97 -7.90 9.44
CA CYS A 95 16.79 -6.70 10.25
C CYS A 95 16.68 -5.44 9.37
N GLY A 96 17.54 -5.35 8.34
CA GLY A 96 17.48 -4.30 7.33
C GLY A 96 16.14 -4.30 6.59
N ASN A 97 15.66 -5.47 6.16
CA ASN A 97 14.41 -5.59 5.41
C ASN A 97 13.18 -5.25 6.25
N LEU A 98 13.08 -5.77 7.48
CA LEU A 98 11.98 -5.46 8.41
C LEU A 98 11.88 -3.96 8.69
N CYS A 99 13.01 -3.28 8.90
CA CYS A 99 12.94 -1.84 9.11
C CYS A 99 12.65 -1.05 7.82
N SER A 100 13.11 -1.54 6.67
CA SER A 100 12.85 -0.91 5.36
C SER A 100 11.39 -1.04 4.94
N PHE A 101 10.64 -2.01 5.47
CA PHE A 101 9.19 -2.08 5.30
C PHE A 101 8.50 -0.79 5.77
N ILE A 102 8.96 -0.19 6.87
CA ILE A 102 8.40 1.05 7.42
C ILE A 102 8.62 2.22 6.44
N ASP A 103 9.80 2.27 5.84
CA ASP A 103 10.15 3.26 4.82
C ASP A 103 9.31 3.07 3.55
N LEU A 104 9.05 1.83 3.13
CA LEU A 104 8.15 1.49 2.02
C LEU A 104 6.70 1.90 2.33
N TYR A 105 6.22 1.58 3.54
CA TYR A 105 4.87 1.94 3.98
C TYR A 105 4.67 3.46 4.01
N ALA A 106 5.66 4.22 4.48
CA ALA A 106 5.64 5.67 4.44
C ALA A 106 5.56 6.21 3.00
N GLN A 107 6.28 5.60 2.05
CA GLN A 107 6.23 5.99 0.64
C GLN A 107 4.87 5.69 0.01
N VAL A 108 4.29 4.53 0.32
CA VAL A 108 2.92 4.18 -0.08
C VAL A 108 1.92 5.23 0.42
N LEU A 109 1.99 5.62 1.69
CA LEU A 109 1.10 6.65 2.24
C LEU A 109 1.34 8.04 1.63
N ASN A 110 2.60 8.40 1.34
CA ASN A 110 2.93 9.67 0.68
C ASN A 110 2.21 9.80 -0.68
N ILE A 111 2.16 8.71 -1.45
CA ILE A 111 1.48 8.69 -2.74
C ILE A 111 -0.03 8.61 -2.55
N PHE A 112 -0.52 7.69 -1.71
CA PHE A 112 -1.94 7.48 -1.46
C PHE A 112 -2.67 8.75 -0.98
N TYR A 113 -2.02 9.53 -0.09
CA TYR A 113 -2.52 10.81 0.42
C TYR A 113 -1.92 12.03 -0.31
N ARG A 114 -1.27 11.85 -1.47
CA ARG A 114 -0.71 12.95 -2.29
C ARG A 114 0.02 14.01 -1.44
N LEU A 115 0.84 13.58 -0.49
CA LEU A 115 1.41 14.47 0.54
C LEU A 115 2.47 15.41 -0.05
N GLY A 116 3.06 15.04 -1.20
CA GLY A 116 4.06 15.85 -1.92
C GLY A 116 5.46 15.75 -1.32
N LEU A 117 5.77 14.72 -0.53
CA LEU A 117 7.10 14.50 0.01
C LEU A 117 8.00 13.87 -1.05
N LYS A 118 9.27 14.28 -1.07
CA LYS A 118 10.27 13.68 -1.96
C LYS A 118 10.66 12.31 -1.44
N PRO A 119 10.61 11.25 -2.25
CA PRO A 119 11.05 9.95 -1.80
C PRO A 119 12.48 10.03 -1.26
N LEU A 120 12.78 9.26 -0.21
CA LEU A 120 14.12 9.18 0.38
C LEU A 120 15.22 8.79 -0.63
N ARG A 121 14.86 8.40 -1.87
CA ARG A 121 15.77 8.10 -2.99
C ARG A 121 15.28 8.78 -4.28
N ASN A 122 16.20 9.43 -5.00
CA ASN A 122 15.91 10.22 -6.21
C ASN A 122 15.49 9.34 -7.38
N ASN A 123 14.17 9.19 -7.56
CA ASN A 123 13.41 8.95 -8.80
C ASN A 123 12.25 7.99 -8.51
N PHE A 124 11.22 8.47 -7.80
CA PHE A 124 9.90 7.89 -8.00
C PHE A 124 9.34 8.49 -9.27
N SER A 125 9.37 7.74 -10.36
CA SER A 125 8.45 7.97 -11.47
C SER A 125 7.43 6.84 -11.45
N PRO A 126 6.15 7.11 -11.15
CA PRO A 126 5.10 6.15 -11.36
C PRO A 126 4.82 6.14 -12.86
N THR A 127 5.33 5.16 -13.60
CA THR A 127 4.84 4.93 -14.96
C THR A 127 4.17 3.58 -15.07
N LEU A 128 2.96 3.66 -15.61
CA LEU A 128 1.93 2.65 -15.79
C LEU A 128 2.35 1.38 -16.57
N LEU A 129 3.63 1.24 -16.99
CA LEU A 129 4.00 0.40 -18.13
C LEU A 129 5.24 -0.51 -17.93
N ASN A 130 5.76 -0.73 -16.72
CA ASN A 130 6.82 -1.74 -16.58
C ASN A 130 6.82 -2.51 -15.23
N PRO A 131 6.22 -3.71 -15.16
CA PRO A 131 6.10 -4.51 -13.93
C PRO A 131 7.38 -5.27 -13.53
N THR A 132 8.51 -5.04 -14.22
CA THR A 132 9.75 -5.81 -14.01
C THR A 132 10.84 -5.07 -13.23
N THR A 133 10.67 -3.78 -12.91
CA THR A 133 11.60 -3.06 -12.02
C THR A 133 10.96 -2.84 -10.67
N ASN A 134 11.34 -3.68 -9.71
CA ASN A 134 10.85 -3.56 -8.34
C ASN A 134 11.46 -2.31 -7.69
N ILE A 135 10.75 -1.71 -6.72
CA ILE A 135 11.29 -0.68 -5.79
C ILE A 135 12.67 -1.08 -5.21
N ILE A 136 12.93 -2.39 -5.19
CA ILE A 136 14.13 -3.07 -4.69
C ILE A 136 15.32 -2.95 -5.66
N ASP A 137 15.12 -3.04 -6.97
CA ASP A 137 16.19 -2.84 -7.95
C ASP A 137 16.54 -1.34 -8.10
N GLN A 138 15.56 -0.47 -7.86
CA GLN A 138 15.70 0.99 -7.91
C GLN A 138 16.24 1.57 -6.58
N ALA A 139 16.03 0.86 -5.47
CA ALA A 139 16.67 1.11 -4.20
C ALA A 139 18.20 0.97 -4.28
N ILE A 140 18.75 0.14 -5.19
CA ILE A 140 20.16 -0.25 -5.21
C ILE A 140 21.06 0.69 -6.05
N ASN A 141 20.56 1.39 -7.09
CA ASN A 141 21.37 2.17 -8.04
C ASN A 141 21.14 3.69 -7.98
N GLY A 142 21.57 4.36 -6.90
CA GLY A 142 21.36 5.80 -6.66
C GLY A 142 22.32 6.74 -7.41
N ASN A 143 21.85 7.95 -7.78
CA ASN A 143 22.72 9.06 -8.18
C ASN A 143 22.19 10.44 -7.70
N LEU A 144 22.95 11.09 -6.81
CA LEU A 144 22.67 12.39 -6.16
C LEU A 144 23.24 13.56 -6.97
N LYS A 145 22.65 13.96 -8.10
CA LYS A 145 23.21 15.09 -8.88
C LYS A 145 22.32 16.28 -9.21
N LYS A 146 21.05 16.37 -8.77
CA LYS A 146 20.22 17.58 -9.02
C LYS A 146 19.16 17.84 -7.94
N CYS A 147 19.55 18.26 -6.73
CA CYS A 147 18.58 18.65 -5.69
C CYS A 147 18.72 20.14 -5.30
N ASN A 148 17.62 20.88 -5.44
CA ASN A 148 17.42 22.16 -4.75
C ASN A 148 17.16 21.89 -3.25
N LYS A 149 17.80 22.66 -2.36
CA LYS A 149 17.99 22.38 -0.92
C LYS A 149 16.75 22.47 0.00
N GLN A 150 15.53 22.68 -0.50
CA GLN A 150 14.38 23.10 0.34
C GLN A 150 13.27 22.05 0.62
N GLU A 151 13.28 20.86 0.00
CA GLU A 151 12.18 19.89 0.17
C GLU A 151 12.55 18.72 1.11
N SER A 152 11.62 18.35 2.00
CA SER A 152 11.81 17.29 2.99
C SER A 152 11.67 15.89 2.39
N ALA A 153 12.57 14.97 2.76
CA ALA A 153 12.50 13.57 2.37
C ALA A 153 11.35 12.81 3.06
N THR A 154 10.80 11.81 2.37
CA THR A 154 9.70 10.95 2.84
C THR A 154 10.20 10.04 3.95
N SER A 155 9.93 10.40 5.20
CA SER A 155 10.10 9.52 6.35
C SER A 155 8.76 9.24 7.01
N TRP A 156 8.65 8.16 7.77
CA TRP A 156 7.44 7.88 8.56
C TRP A 156 7.04 9.05 9.46
N GLY A 157 8.03 9.70 10.10
CA GLY A 157 7.79 10.91 10.90
C GLY A 157 7.18 12.05 10.09
N LYS A 158 7.74 12.33 8.90
CA LYS A 158 7.25 13.42 8.04
C LYS A 158 5.88 13.13 7.44
N VAL A 159 5.61 11.87 7.08
CA VAL A 159 4.30 11.43 6.59
C VAL A 159 3.22 11.65 7.64
N LYS A 160 3.45 11.26 8.89
CA LYS A 160 2.50 11.51 9.99
C LYS A 160 2.24 13.01 10.20
N GLU A 161 3.30 13.81 10.21
CA GLU A 161 3.19 15.27 10.33
C GLU A 161 2.32 15.86 9.21
N MET A 162 2.56 15.45 7.96
CA MET A 162 1.83 15.96 6.80
C MET A 162 0.38 15.49 6.77
N ILE A 163 0.10 14.24 7.13
CA ILE A 163 -1.27 13.73 7.28
C ILE A 163 -2.00 14.54 8.35
N GLY A 164 -1.41 14.69 9.55
CA GLY A 164 -2.02 15.46 10.63
C GLY A 164 -2.26 16.93 10.30
N ARG A 165 -1.50 17.51 9.36
CA ARG A 165 -1.71 18.87 8.85
C ARG A 165 -2.83 18.94 7.81
N LYS A 166 -2.81 18.07 6.81
CA LYS A 166 -3.65 18.16 5.60
C LYS A 166 -4.99 17.42 5.69
N TYR A 167 -5.10 16.42 6.55
CA TYR A 167 -6.24 15.52 6.59
C TYR A 167 -6.89 15.47 7.97
N ASP A 168 -8.20 15.19 8.00
CA ASP A 168 -8.92 14.88 9.21
C ASP A 168 -8.64 13.44 9.63
N VAL A 169 -7.90 13.29 10.73
CA VAL A 169 -7.42 12.00 11.24
C VAL A 169 -8.53 11.31 12.04
N GLN A 170 -9.60 10.93 11.34
CA GLN A 170 -10.74 10.18 11.90
C GLN A 170 -10.87 8.81 11.24
N ASN A 171 -9.73 8.13 11.05
CA ASN A 171 -9.68 6.83 10.39
C ASN A 171 -9.06 5.77 11.31
N ASP A 172 -9.89 4.85 11.79
CA ASP A 172 -9.49 3.77 12.70
C ASP A 172 -8.39 2.87 12.13
N TYR A 173 -8.41 2.62 10.82
CA TYR A 173 -7.39 1.77 10.19
C TYR A 173 -6.03 2.44 10.22
N TYR A 174 -5.96 3.74 9.90
CA TYR A 174 -4.73 4.52 10.01
C TYR A 174 -4.20 4.54 11.44
N GLU A 175 -5.05 4.83 12.43
CA GLU A 175 -4.60 4.89 13.82
C GLU A 175 -4.07 3.54 14.32
N LYS A 176 -4.70 2.43 13.91
CA LYS A 176 -4.19 1.08 14.21
C LYS A 176 -2.86 0.79 13.53
N ALA A 177 -2.69 1.16 12.25
CA ALA A 177 -1.43 0.99 11.54
C ALA A 177 -0.33 1.87 12.16
N LYS A 178 -0.65 3.11 12.50
CA LYS A 178 0.25 4.06 13.17
C LYS A 178 0.70 3.55 14.53
N ALA A 179 -0.22 3.03 15.35
CA ALA A 179 0.12 2.43 16.65
C ALA A 179 1.09 1.26 16.51
N ILE A 180 0.92 0.42 15.47
CA ILE A 180 1.88 -0.65 15.16
C ILE A 180 3.26 -0.07 14.84
N LEU A 181 3.34 0.89 13.92
CA LEU A 181 4.62 1.39 13.41
C LEU A 181 5.36 2.32 14.39
N ASP A 182 4.65 2.97 15.31
CA ASP A 182 5.23 3.89 16.30
C ASP A 182 5.54 3.23 17.64
N SER A 183 4.56 2.52 18.20
CA SER A 183 4.53 2.20 19.63
C SER A 183 4.62 0.71 19.90
N ASN A 184 4.66 -0.14 18.88
CA ASN A 184 4.78 -1.57 19.11
C ASN A 184 6.18 -1.92 19.64
N PRO A 185 6.29 -2.58 20.82
CA PRO A 185 7.58 -2.91 21.42
C PRO A 185 8.49 -3.72 20.50
N ASN A 186 7.94 -4.61 19.67
CA ASN A 186 8.74 -5.43 18.75
C ASN A 186 9.31 -4.58 17.60
N ILE A 187 8.53 -3.64 17.07
CA ILE A 187 8.97 -2.72 16.01
C ILE A 187 10.04 -1.77 16.55
N THR A 188 9.84 -1.20 17.73
CA THR A 188 10.82 -0.35 18.39
C THR A 188 12.12 -1.09 18.66
N ALA A 189 12.04 -2.34 19.13
CA ALA A 189 13.20 -3.18 19.34
C ALA A 189 13.96 -3.44 18.04
N MET A 190 13.25 -3.76 16.95
CA MET A 190 13.87 -3.99 15.64
C MET A 190 14.53 -2.72 15.08
N LYS A 191 13.92 -1.54 15.26
CA LYS A 191 14.54 -0.25 14.90
C LYS A 191 15.82 0.01 15.67
N ASN A 192 15.82 -0.25 16.99
CA ASN A 192 17.02 -0.11 17.80
C ASN A 192 18.12 -1.06 17.31
N LEU A 193 17.79 -2.31 17.01
CA LEU A 193 18.73 -3.27 16.41
C LEU A 193 19.32 -2.78 15.09
N ARG A 194 18.51 -2.24 14.18
CA ARG A 194 19.02 -1.67 12.92
C ARG A 194 19.97 -0.52 13.16
N ASN A 195 19.66 0.38 14.09
CA ASN A 195 20.57 1.47 14.42
C ASN A 195 21.92 0.93 14.94
N TYR A 196 21.88 -0.12 15.76
CA TYR A 196 23.11 -0.78 16.21
C TYR A 196 23.89 -1.44 15.05
N SER A 197 23.20 -2.14 14.15
CA SER A 197 23.84 -2.82 13.01
C SER A 197 24.45 -1.85 12.00
N VAL A 198 23.84 -0.67 11.80
CA VAL A 198 24.31 0.37 10.88
C VAL A 198 25.51 1.14 11.43
N HIS A 199 25.56 1.38 12.75
CA HIS A 199 26.56 2.26 13.36
C HIS A 199 27.75 1.55 14.00
N TYR A 200 27.62 0.27 14.37
CA TYR A 200 28.65 -0.40 15.17
C TYR A 200 29.22 -1.62 14.46
N GLN A 201 28.49 -2.74 14.40
CA GLN A 201 28.97 -4.02 13.87
C GLN A 201 27.80 -4.97 13.53
N PRO A 202 28.04 -6.07 12.80
CA PRO A 202 27.04 -7.11 12.55
C PRO A 202 26.36 -7.61 13.83
N LEU A 203 25.05 -7.89 13.75
CA LEU A 203 24.16 -8.17 14.89
C LEU A 203 24.60 -9.28 15.89
N PHE A 204 25.54 -10.15 15.56
CA PHE A 204 25.92 -11.27 16.42
C PHE A 204 27.39 -11.33 16.82
N SER A 205 28.17 -10.27 16.63
CA SER A 205 29.50 -10.24 17.25
C SER A 205 29.42 -9.97 18.76
N ARG A 206 28.42 -9.23 19.29
CA ARG A 206 28.41 -8.75 20.70
C ARG A 206 27.06 -8.46 21.39
N PHE A 207 25.89 -8.76 20.79
CA PHE A 207 24.60 -8.27 21.34
C PHE A 207 23.77 -9.35 22.05
N GLU A 208 23.30 -9.03 23.26
CA GLU A 208 22.35 -9.83 24.03
C GLU A 208 20.95 -9.21 24.01
N ILE A 209 19.95 -9.99 23.58
CA ILE A 209 18.52 -9.68 23.63
C ILE A 209 17.94 -10.17 24.96
N TRP A 210 17.31 -9.25 25.69
CA TRP A 210 16.57 -9.55 26.91
C TRP A 210 15.33 -8.65 27.04
N SER A 211 14.38 -9.04 27.88
CA SER A 211 13.17 -8.25 28.14
C SER A 211 13.13 -7.74 29.56
N LYS A 212 12.78 -6.47 29.75
CA LYS A 212 12.47 -5.86 31.05
C LYS A 212 11.18 -5.06 30.92
N ASN A 213 10.20 -5.33 31.79
CA ASN A 213 8.91 -4.62 31.81
C ASN A 213 8.22 -4.57 30.43
N ASN A 214 8.16 -5.70 29.70
CA ASN A 214 7.63 -5.82 28.33
C ASN A 214 8.37 -5.01 27.24
N ASN A 215 9.47 -4.34 27.59
CA ASN A 215 10.36 -3.71 26.62
C ASN A 215 11.53 -4.65 26.30
N ILE A 216 11.80 -4.81 25.01
CA ILE A 216 12.96 -5.59 24.53
C ILE A 216 14.16 -4.65 24.49
N MET A 217 15.21 -5.04 25.20
CA MET A 217 16.44 -4.28 25.37
C MET A 217 17.63 -5.05 24.82
N PHE A 218 18.67 -4.30 24.48
CA PHE A 218 19.92 -4.83 23.92
C PHE A 218 21.09 -4.37 24.79
N SER A 219 21.93 -5.31 25.21
CA SER A 219 23.20 -5.02 25.87
C SER A 219 24.36 -5.55 25.04
N VAL A 220 25.50 -4.85 25.10
CA VAL A 220 26.76 -5.32 24.52
C VAL A 220 27.43 -6.20 25.58
N ASN A 221 27.34 -7.51 25.44
CA ASN A 221 28.02 -8.45 26.33
C ASN A 221 28.54 -9.65 25.52
N SER A 222 29.84 -9.92 25.65
CA SER A 222 30.57 -10.93 24.88
C SER A 222 30.67 -12.26 25.63
N ASN A 223 29.54 -12.83 26.05
CA ASN A 223 29.53 -14.17 26.65
C ASN A 223 28.90 -15.20 25.71
N ASN A 224 29.46 -16.42 25.74
CA ASN A 224 29.36 -17.54 24.79
C ASN A 224 27.95 -18.14 24.53
N ARG A 225 26.87 -17.34 24.46
CA ARG A 225 25.48 -17.78 24.17
C ARG A 225 24.93 -17.25 22.84
N ALA A 226 25.78 -17.17 21.81
CA ALA A 226 25.40 -16.66 20.49
C ALA A 226 24.17 -17.37 19.88
N SER A 227 24.05 -18.69 20.06
CA SER A 227 22.92 -19.48 19.55
C SER A 227 21.57 -19.13 20.21
N ASP A 228 21.55 -18.88 21.53
CA ASP A 228 20.32 -18.48 22.24
C ASP A 228 19.87 -17.08 21.80
N GLN A 229 20.81 -16.17 21.56
CA GLN A 229 20.53 -14.82 21.10
C GLN A 229 20.05 -14.81 19.64
N TYR A 230 20.61 -15.68 18.81
CA TYR A 230 20.13 -15.90 17.45
C TYR A 230 18.67 -16.34 17.43
N GLN A 231 18.32 -17.35 18.24
CA GLN A 231 16.95 -17.85 18.32
C GLN A 231 15.96 -16.77 18.78
N LYS A 232 16.34 -15.95 19.79
CA LYS A 232 15.52 -14.81 20.22
C LYS A 232 15.33 -13.76 19.11
N PHE A 233 16.35 -13.52 18.29
CA PHE A 233 16.23 -12.64 17.13
C PHE A 233 15.23 -13.20 16.12
N VAL A 234 15.33 -14.49 15.76
CA VAL A 234 14.40 -15.15 14.82
C VAL A 234 12.96 -15.07 15.34
N GLU A 235 12.74 -15.31 16.63
CA GLU A 235 11.43 -15.15 17.24
C GLU A 235 10.90 -13.72 17.21
N LEU A 236 11.76 -12.73 17.49
CA LEU A 236 11.41 -11.32 17.39
C LEU A 236 11.04 -10.95 15.95
N ALA A 237 11.83 -11.37 14.97
CA ALA A 237 11.57 -11.15 13.56
C ALA A 237 10.20 -11.71 13.15
N HIS A 238 9.88 -12.95 13.55
CA HIS A 238 8.56 -13.52 13.28
C HIS A 238 7.41 -12.70 13.90
N ARG A 239 7.58 -12.16 15.11
CA ARG A 239 6.59 -11.28 15.73
C ARG A 239 6.45 -9.96 14.96
N VAL A 240 7.54 -9.40 14.45
CA VAL A 240 7.53 -8.19 13.61
C VAL A 240 6.81 -8.45 12.28
N ILE A 241 7.09 -9.57 11.60
CA ILE A 241 6.41 -9.96 10.35
C ILE A 241 4.89 -9.98 10.53
N LYS A 242 4.39 -10.54 11.64
CA LYS A 242 2.95 -10.52 11.95
C LYS A 242 2.39 -9.10 12.11
N LYS A 243 3.19 -8.16 12.64
CA LYS A 243 2.78 -6.76 12.80
C LYS A 243 2.79 -6.03 11.46
N GLU A 244 3.77 -6.27 10.61
CA GLU A 244 3.80 -5.72 9.24
C GLU A 244 2.62 -6.23 8.42
N LEU A 245 2.29 -7.52 8.51
CA LEU A 245 1.11 -8.11 7.89
C LEU A 245 -0.20 -7.44 8.36
N LEU A 246 -0.32 -7.16 9.66
CA LEU A 246 -1.46 -6.39 10.19
C LEU A 246 -1.49 -4.95 9.67
N ALA A 247 -0.34 -4.29 9.51
CA ALA A 247 -0.27 -2.97 8.91
C ALA A 247 -0.76 -2.98 7.45
N ILE A 248 -0.41 -4.02 6.66
CA ILE A 248 -0.97 -4.21 5.31
C ILE A 248 -2.48 -4.40 5.37
N HIS A 249 -2.99 -5.21 6.30
CA HIS A 249 -4.44 -5.40 6.45
C HIS A 249 -5.18 -4.10 6.79
N TYR A 250 -4.61 -3.23 7.62
CA TYR A 250 -5.19 -1.92 7.89
C TYR A 250 -5.06 -0.96 6.71
N PHE A 251 -3.98 -1.06 5.91
CA PHE A 251 -3.90 -0.35 4.65
C PHE A 251 -5.03 -0.77 3.68
N ASP A 252 -5.34 -2.07 3.60
CA ASP A 252 -6.51 -2.55 2.86
C ASP A 252 -7.78 -1.88 3.41
N GLY A 253 -7.98 -1.83 4.73
CA GLY A 253 -9.11 -1.10 5.31
C GLY A 253 -9.22 0.36 4.85
N MET A 254 -8.10 1.09 4.74
CA MET A 254 -8.10 2.46 4.23
C MET A 254 -8.47 2.54 2.73
N CYS A 255 -8.06 1.57 1.92
CA CYS A 255 -8.38 1.53 0.49
C CYS A 255 -9.80 1.07 0.20
N PHE A 256 -10.33 0.14 0.99
CA PHE A 256 -11.58 -0.54 0.69
C PHE A 256 -12.77 -0.03 1.50
N ASP A 257 -12.56 0.64 2.63
CA ASP A 257 -13.64 1.11 3.51
C ASP A 257 -13.70 2.64 3.53
N GLN A 258 -12.66 3.29 4.04
CA GLN A 258 -12.64 4.73 4.23
C GLN A 258 -11.24 5.31 4.04
N LYS A 259 -11.12 6.28 3.13
CA LYS A 259 -9.96 7.17 3.01
C LYS A 259 -10.18 8.42 3.86
N MET A 260 -9.13 9.00 4.44
CA MET A 260 -9.25 10.27 5.17
C MET A 260 -9.58 11.44 4.24
N VAL A 261 -10.42 12.35 4.74
CA VAL A 261 -10.86 13.55 4.03
C VAL A 261 -9.85 14.69 4.24
N PRO A 262 -9.46 15.44 3.19
CA PRO A 262 -8.69 16.67 3.35
C PRO A 262 -9.43 17.71 4.20
N LYS A 263 -8.74 18.44 5.08
CA LYS A 263 -9.38 19.39 6.02
C LYS A 263 -10.09 20.56 5.34
N ASP A 264 -9.66 20.91 4.14
CA ASP A 264 -10.23 21.95 3.29
C ASP A 264 -11.42 21.45 2.47
N ARG A 265 -11.78 20.17 2.60
CA ARG A 265 -12.89 19.54 1.88
C ARG A 265 -13.83 18.82 2.83
N LYS A 266 -14.99 18.43 2.31
CA LYS A 266 -15.99 17.65 3.03
C LYS A 266 -16.39 16.46 2.18
N ASN A 267 -17.01 15.46 2.81
CA ASN A 267 -17.66 14.42 2.05
C ASN A 267 -18.80 15.02 1.24
N GLU A 268 -18.96 14.51 0.03
CA GLU A 268 -19.92 15.00 -0.95
C GLU A 268 -21.08 14.01 -1.07
N ARG A 269 -22.25 14.51 -1.45
CA ARG A 269 -23.42 13.66 -1.72
C ARG A 269 -23.48 13.33 -3.21
N VAL A 270 -23.81 12.08 -3.50
CA VAL A 270 -24.16 11.60 -4.83
C VAL A 270 -25.54 10.96 -4.79
N SER A 271 -26.23 11.00 -5.93
CA SER A 271 -27.52 10.35 -6.12
C SER A 271 -27.34 9.02 -6.84
N ILE A 272 -28.18 8.04 -6.51
CA ILE A 272 -28.14 6.72 -7.15
C ILE A 272 -29.18 6.66 -8.25
N PHE A 273 -28.72 6.36 -9.46
CA PHE A 273 -29.52 6.17 -10.64
C PHE A 273 -29.54 4.71 -11.05
N ARG A 274 -30.52 4.33 -11.88
CA ARG A 274 -30.62 3.01 -12.46
C ARG A 274 -30.55 3.10 -13.97
N CYS A 275 -29.71 2.26 -14.58
CA CYS A 275 -29.67 2.06 -16.03
C CYS A 275 -30.98 1.42 -16.50
N ASP A 276 -31.68 2.04 -17.44
CA ASP A 276 -32.96 1.54 -17.92
C ASP A 276 -32.81 0.21 -18.68
N ASN A 277 -31.64 -0.04 -19.29
CA ASN A 277 -31.40 -1.25 -20.09
C ASN A 277 -31.08 -2.49 -19.24
N CYS A 278 -30.31 -2.37 -18.15
CA CYS A 278 -29.84 -3.53 -17.39
C CYS A 278 -30.12 -3.47 -15.88
N ASN A 279 -30.81 -2.43 -15.43
CA ASN A 279 -31.14 -2.18 -14.02
C ASN A 279 -29.93 -2.06 -13.08
N SER A 280 -28.71 -1.86 -13.59
CA SER A 280 -27.54 -1.61 -12.75
C SER A 280 -27.63 -0.24 -12.07
N GLU A 281 -27.27 -0.18 -10.80
CA GLU A 281 -27.15 1.08 -10.07
C GLU A 281 -25.87 1.82 -10.46
N LEU A 282 -25.98 3.15 -10.60
CA LEU A 282 -24.90 4.07 -10.97
C LEU A 282 -24.91 5.23 -9.98
N MET A 283 -23.73 5.70 -9.57
CA MET A 283 -23.61 6.95 -8.82
C MET A 283 -23.51 8.10 -9.80
N VAL A 284 -24.32 9.15 -9.58
CA VAL A 284 -24.28 10.40 -10.35
C VAL A 284 -24.15 11.57 -9.40
N THR A 285 -23.30 12.53 -9.72
CA THR A 285 -23.13 13.73 -8.90
C THR A 285 -24.40 14.59 -8.89
N ASP A 286 -24.56 15.37 -7.82
CA ASP A 286 -25.71 16.27 -7.71
C ASP A 286 -25.70 17.37 -8.81
N TYR A 287 -24.55 17.62 -9.47
CA TYR A 287 -24.44 18.56 -10.61
C TYR A 287 -25.37 18.19 -11.77
N PHE A 288 -25.38 16.93 -12.20
CA PHE A 288 -26.24 16.50 -13.32
C PHE A 288 -27.70 16.29 -12.91
N LYS A 289 -27.96 16.13 -11.62
CA LYS A 289 -29.33 15.99 -11.10
C LYS A 289 -30.17 17.23 -11.34
N ASP A 290 -29.57 18.42 -11.36
CA ASP A 290 -30.30 19.66 -11.54
C ASP A 290 -31.02 19.73 -12.89
N PHE A 291 -30.47 19.11 -13.95
CA PHE A 291 -31.12 19.04 -15.26
C PHE A 291 -32.40 18.21 -15.28
N LEU A 292 -32.57 17.26 -14.34
CA LEU A 292 -33.85 16.53 -14.20
C LEU A 292 -34.98 17.46 -13.75
N LYS A 293 -34.68 18.51 -12.97
CA LYS A 293 -35.67 19.52 -12.56
C LYS A 293 -36.17 20.32 -13.77
N GLU A 294 -35.34 20.42 -14.80
CA GLU A 294 -35.66 21.08 -16.07
C GLU A 294 -36.37 20.14 -17.08
N LYS A 295 -36.86 18.98 -16.61
CA LYS A 295 -37.51 17.95 -17.43
C LYS A 295 -36.61 17.34 -18.50
N CYS A 296 -35.29 17.44 -18.35
CA CYS A 296 -34.33 16.76 -19.22
C CYS A 296 -34.19 15.28 -18.83
N LYS A 297 -33.73 14.46 -19.78
CA LYS A 297 -33.31 13.08 -19.54
C LYS A 297 -31.79 12.99 -19.53
N LEU A 298 -31.25 12.16 -18.64
CA LEU A 298 -29.82 11.87 -18.60
C LEU A 298 -29.53 10.55 -19.31
N LYS A 299 -28.48 10.54 -20.13
CA LYS A 299 -28.00 9.35 -20.84
C LYS A 299 -26.51 9.19 -20.59
N ILE A 300 -26.06 7.98 -20.27
CA ILE A 300 -24.64 7.70 -19.99
C ILE A 300 -24.22 6.37 -20.59
N LEU A 301 -22.94 6.24 -20.94
CA LEU A 301 -22.35 4.96 -21.31
C LEU A 301 -22.38 4.01 -20.09
N CYS A 302 -23.25 3.01 -20.14
CA CYS A 302 -23.33 2.02 -19.08
C CYS A 302 -22.23 0.97 -19.26
N GLU A 303 -21.32 0.84 -18.28
CA GLU A 303 -20.20 -0.10 -18.35
C GLU A 303 -20.62 -1.57 -18.47
N ARG A 304 -21.81 -1.93 -17.96
CA ARG A 304 -22.36 -3.28 -18.04
C ARG A 304 -23.01 -3.55 -19.39
N CYS A 305 -23.73 -2.57 -19.93
CA CYS A 305 -24.37 -2.70 -21.25
C CYS A 305 -23.38 -2.47 -22.41
N LYS A 306 -22.25 -1.81 -22.16
CA LYS A 306 -21.29 -1.34 -23.18
C LYS A 306 -21.93 -0.43 -24.24
N GLN A 307 -23.03 0.24 -23.90
CA GLN A 307 -23.75 1.17 -24.75
C GLN A 307 -24.38 2.29 -23.90
N TYR A 308 -24.70 3.40 -24.56
CA TYR A 308 -25.41 4.51 -23.91
C TYR A 308 -26.84 4.10 -23.56
N SER A 309 -27.26 4.39 -22.34
CA SER A 309 -28.61 4.14 -21.84
C SER A 309 -29.09 5.34 -21.06
N THR A 310 -30.40 5.60 -21.13
CA THR A 310 -31.03 6.54 -20.22
C THR A 310 -30.98 6.00 -18.80
N ILE A 311 -30.91 6.92 -17.86
CA ILE A 311 -30.84 6.59 -16.44
C ILE A 311 -31.99 7.27 -15.70
N THR A 312 -32.56 6.52 -14.75
CA THR A 312 -33.67 6.97 -13.93
C THR A 312 -33.22 7.19 -12.49
N ASP A 313 -33.53 8.34 -11.89
CA ASP A 313 -33.24 8.61 -10.47
C ASP A 313 -34.02 7.62 -9.59
N THR A 314 -33.33 6.97 -8.65
CA THR A 314 -33.96 6.04 -7.70
C THR A 314 -34.46 6.73 -6.43
N GLY A 315 -34.14 8.01 -6.24
CA GLY A 315 -34.39 8.77 -5.02
C GLY A 315 -33.42 8.47 -3.88
N LYS A 316 -32.56 7.45 -4.01
CA LYS A 316 -31.53 7.13 -3.02
C LYS A 316 -30.32 8.06 -3.18
N THR A 317 -29.65 8.32 -2.06
CA THR A 317 -28.42 9.11 -2.04
C THR A 317 -27.36 8.40 -1.19
N GLN A 318 -26.10 8.73 -1.45
CA GLN A 318 -24.95 8.21 -0.73
C GLN A 318 -23.96 9.33 -0.46
N ILE A 319 -23.33 9.31 0.72
CA ILE A 319 -22.19 10.18 1.03
C ILE A 319 -20.92 9.48 0.60
N VAL A 320 -20.11 10.17 -0.21
CA VAL A 320 -18.84 9.68 -0.76
C VAL A 320 -17.71 10.65 -0.45
N HIS A 321 -16.49 10.14 -0.54
CA HIS A 321 -15.30 10.95 -0.38
C HIS A 321 -15.15 11.99 -1.50
N PRO A 322 -14.61 13.20 -1.24
CA PRO A 322 -14.46 14.26 -2.24
C PRO A 322 -13.71 13.84 -3.51
N GLU A 323 -12.56 13.17 -3.38
CA GLU A 323 -11.83 12.69 -4.58
C GLU A 323 -12.64 11.67 -5.42
N LYS A 324 -13.58 10.93 -4.82
CA LYS A 324 -14.47 10.02 -5.56
C LYS A 324 -15.53 10.82 -6.30
N TYR A 325 -16.08 11.83 -5.66
CA TYR A 325 -16.99 12.79 -6.30
C TYR A 325 -16.33 13.45 -7.51
N ASP A 326 -15.09 13.94 -7.38
CA ASP A 326 -14.35 14.55 -8.50
C ASP A 326 -14.19 13.57 -9.67
N SER A 327 -13.85 12.31 -9.38
CA SER A 327 -13.71 11.28 -10.41
C SER A 327 -15.04 10.97 -11.11
N LEU A 328 -16.14 10.96 -10.37
CA LEU A 328 -17.48 10.78 -10.94
C LEU A 328 -17.84 11.97 -11.82
N LEU A 329 -17.63 13.19 -11.35
CA LEU A 329 -17.91 14.42 -12.09
C LEU A 329 -17.13 14.46 -13.41
N VAL A 330 -15.83 14.16 -13.39
CA VAL A 330 -15.02 14.11 -14.62
C VAL A 330 -15.54 13.04 -15.59
N ASN A 331 -15.92 11.87 -15.08
CA ASN A 331 -16.51 10.83 -15.93
C ASN A 331 -17.84 11.26 -16.54
N GLU A 332 -18.70 11.91 -15.76
CA GLU A 332 -19.99 12.42 -16.21
C GLU A 332 -19.81 13.53 -17.25
N LEU A 333 -18.92 14.49 -17.04
CA LEU A 333 -18.62 15.53 -18.03
C LEU A 333 -18.14 14.96 -19.37
N ASN A 334 -17.44 13.82 -19.36
CA ASN A 334 -16.92 13.19 -20.58
C ASN A 334 -17.92 12.24 -21.26
N ASN A 335 -18.82 11.61 -20.49
CA ASN A 335 -19.60 10.45 -20.96
C ASN A 335 -21.11 10.59 -20.72
N MET A 336 -21.58 11.66 -20.07
CA MET A 336 -22.99 11.92 -19.85
C MET A 336 -23.51 12.92 -20.88
N ASP A 337 -24.62 12.57 -21.48
CA ASP A 337 -25.37 13.39 -22.41
C ASP A 337 -26.70 13.80 -21.74
N ILE A 338 -27.11 15.05 -21.98
CA ILE A 338 -28.34 15.62 -21.43
C ILE A 338 -29.28 15.88 -22.60
N ILE A 339 -30.45 15.28 -22.53
CA ILE A 339 -31.44 15.30 -23.59
C ILE A 339 -32.61 16.17 -23.15
N ASP A 340 -32.90 17.24 -23.90
CA ASP A 340 -34.01 18.12 -23.64
C ASP A 340 -35.38 17.44 -23.89
N SER A 341 -36.47 18.16 -23.62
CA SER A 341 -37.83 17.65 -23.87
C SER A 341 -38.14 17.37 -25.35
N ASN A 342 -37.34 17.91 -26.27
CA ASN A 342 -37.49 17.74 -27.72
C ASN A 342 -36.60 16.61 -28.26
N GLY A 343 -35.85 15.92 -27.40
CA GLY A 343 -34.96 14.83 -27.79
C GLY A 343 -33.58 15.29 -28.30
N ARG A 344 -33.21 16.55 -28.12
CA ARG A 344 -31.93 17.13 -28.54
C ARG A 344 -30.89 17.04 -27.42
N SER A 345 -29.65 16.75 -27.79
CA SER A 345 -28.52 16.84 -26.85
C SER A 345 -28.19 18.30 -26.59
N ILE A 346 -28.09 18.68 -25.31
CA ILE A 346 -27.81 20.07 -24.90
C ILE A 346 -26.34 20.45 -25.14
N PHE A 347 -25.43 19.47 -25.19
CA PHE A 347 -23.97 19.71 -25.26
C PHE A 347 -23.31 19.23 -26.56
N GLN A 348 -24.04 18.69 -27.53
CA GLN A 348 -23.47 18.25 -28.82
C GLN A 348 -23.21 19.38 -29.83
N ASP A 349 -23.73 20.59 -29.63
CA ASP A 349 -23.69 21.65 -30.65
C ASP A 349 -22.45 22.57 -30.61
N ILE A 350 -21.39 22.25 -29.85
CA ILE A 350 -20.21 23.15 -29.74
C ILE A 350 -19.12 22.87 -30.81
N ASN A 351 -19.19 21.74 -31.52
CA ASN A 351 -18.20 21.38 -32.54
C ASN A 351 -18.73 21.33 -34.00
N ASP A 352 -20.01 21.63 -34.24
CA ASP A 352 -20.51 21.84 -35.60
C ASP A 352 -20.25 23.30 -35.99
N SER A 353 -19.00 23.56 -36.36
CA SER A 353 -18.60 24.77 -37.08
C SER A 353 -19.31 24.81 -38.44
N ASN A 354 -20.49 25.41 -38.45
CA ASN A 354 -21.21 25.90 -39.63
C ASN A 354 -21.64 27.36 -39.45
N THR A 355 -20.85 28.16 -38.75
CA THR A 355 -20.85 29.62 -38.91
C THR A 355 -19.69 30.02 -39.81
N GLN A 356 -19.88 29.79 -41.11
CA GLN A 356 -19.40 30.72 -42.13
C GLN A 356 -20.63 31.48 -42.62
N GLU A 357 -20.81 32.71 -42.14
CA GLU A 357 -21.36 33.81 -42.93
C GLU A 357 -20.28 34.88 -43.03
#